data_AF-A0A1V5S7Q8-F1
#
_entry.id   AF-A0A1V5S7Q8-F1
#
_cell.length_a   1.000
_cell.length_b   1.000
_cell.length_c   1.000
_cell.angle_alpha   90.00
_cell.angle_beta   90.00
_cell.angle_gamma   90.00
#
_symmetry.space_group_name_H-M   'P 1'
#
loop_
_entity.id
_entity.type
_entity.pdbx_description
1 polymer ?
#
loop_
_entity_poly.entity_id
_entity_poly.type
_entity_poly.pdbx_seq_one_letter_code
_entity_poly.pdbx_strand_id
1 'polypeptide(L)'
;MRKIDVVREYVYKLILAVLIVVLIFDVFCGKRVVEISINPSVAMASLDSEEAGASSEGVSGENNQPVVDLKPSASSPDIEMLIREAFPEEPDKAVKIARCESQLSADRIGDNHLTFQHNGEMLGHSIGLFQIRTGGNEGGKVWSRPAKLGISVEQFVSDMLDPHKNISYARDIYDRVGWSAWTCAALIR
;
A
#
# COMPACT_ATOMS: atom_id res chain seq x y z
N MET A 1 60.80 23.67 -17.76
CA MET A 1 60.47 22.48 -16.96
C MET A 1 59.52 22.79 -15.79
N ARG A 2 58.47 23.61 -16.00
CA ARG A 2 57.52 24.04 -14.92
C ARG A 2 56.03 23.90 -15.27
N LYS A 3 55.69 23.63 -16.53
CA LYS A 3 54.28 23.52 -16.97
C LYS A 3 53.68 22.12 -16.74
N ILE A 4 54.53 21.08 -16.75
CA ILE A 4 54.08 19.69 -16.57
C ILE A 4 53.68 19.42 -15.11
N ASP A 5 54.40 20.02 -14.15
CA ASP A 5 54.12 19.80 -12.73
C ASP A 5 52.79 20.44 -12.29
N VAL A 6 52.46 21.60 -12.84
CA VAL A 6 51.18 22.28 -12.57
C VAL A 6 50.01 21.44 -13.07
N VAL A 7 50.07 20.92 -14.30
CA VAL A 7 49.00 20.09 -14.87
C VAL A 7 48.80 18.82 -14.02
N ARG A 8 49.90 18.21 -13.57
CA ARG A 8 49.87 17.00 -12.75
C ARG A 8 49.18 17.25 -11.39
N GLU A 9 49.44 18.39 -10.75
CA GLU A 9 48.79 18.77 -9.49
C GLU A 9 47.27 18.95 -9.66
N TYR A 10 46.83 19.61 -10.73
CA TYR A 10 45.41 19.78 -11.02
C TYR A 10 44.70 18.44 -11.28
N VAL A 11 45.34 17.53 -12.01
CA VAL A 11 44.79 16.20 -12.29
C VAL A 11 44.61 15.40 -10.98
N TYR A 12 45.58 15.43 -10.06
CA TYR A 12 45.44 14.73 -8.78
C TYR A 12 44.32 15.30 -7.91
N LYS A 13 44.18 16.64 -7.85
CA LYS A 13 43.09 17.28 -7.11
C LYS A 13 41.72 16.93 -7.68
N LEU A 14 41.60 16.86 -9.00
CA LEU A 14 40.36 16.47 -9.67
C LEU A 14 39.99 15.01 -9.39
N ILE A 15 40.95 14.08 -9.51
CA ILE A 15 40.73 12.66 -9.22
C ILE A 15 40.32 12.48 -7.75
N LEU A 16 41.00 13.14 -6.82
CA LEU A 16 40.67 13.06 -5.40
C LEU A 16 39.25 13.59 -5.11
N ALA A 17 38.86 14.71 -5.71
CA ALA A 17 37.52 15.26 -5.57
C ALA A 17 36.44 14.29 -6.09
N VAL A 18 36.66 13.65 -7.24
CA VAL A 18 35.74 12.65 -7.79
C VAL A 18 35.62 11.44 -6.86
N LEU A 19 36.74 10.93 -6.33
CA LEU A 19 36.72 9.80 -5.39
C LEU A 19 35.95 10.13 -4.10
N ILE A 20 36.12 11.34 -3.56
CA ILE A 20 35.37 11.81 -2.39
C ILE A 20 33.87 11.84 -2.69
N VAL A 21 33.46 12.36 -3.86
CA VAL A 21 32.05 12.39 -4.26
C VAL A 21 31.48 10.99 -4.41
N VAL A 22 32.22 10.04 -5.01
CA VAL A 22 31.77 8.64 -5.14
C VAL A 22 31.61 7.98 -3.76
N LEU A 23 32.56 8.16 -2.85
CA LEU A 23 32.48 7.60 -1.50
C LEU A 23 31.32 8.19 -0.69
N ILE A 24 31.09 9.51 -0.80
CA ILE A 24 29.92 10.15 -0.18
C ILE A 24 28.63 9.59 -0.80
N PHE A 25 28.58 9.44 -2.12
CA PHE A 25 27.41 8.89 -2.80
C PHE A 25 27.14 7.44 -2.37
N ASP A 26 28.16 6.59 -2.22
CA ASP A 26 27.98 5.21 -1.73
C ASP A 26 27.50 5.15 -0.27
N VAL A 27 27.94 6.10 0.58
CA VAL A 27 27.49 6.20 1.98
C VAL A 27 26.05 6.71 2.06
N PHE A 28 25.68 7.72 1.26
CA PHE A 28 24.36 8.35 1.31
C PHE A 28 23.29 7.62 0.49
N CYS A 29 23.66 6.99 -0.62
CA CYS A 29 22.75 6.18 -1.43
C CYS A 29 22.66 4.73 -0.97
N GLY A 30 23.10 4.46 0.26
CA GLY A 30 22.80 3.29 1.07
C GLY A 30 22.30 2.11 0.25
N LYS A 31 23.24 1.25 -0.16
CA LYS A 31 22.94 -0.09 -0.70
C LYS A 31 21.92 -0.76 0.23
N ARG A 32 20.62 -0.63 -0.09
CA ARG A 32 19.64 -1.66 0.22
C ARG A 32 20.11 -2.84 -0.60
N VAL A 33 20.90 -3.70 0.02
CA VAL A 33 21.05 -5.08 -0.45
C VAL A 33 19.64 -5.65 -0.37
N VAL A 34 18.93 -5.58 -1.50
CA VAL A 34 17.70 -6.32 -1.68
C VAL A 34 18.14 -7.78 -1.76
N GLU A 35 18.06 -8.49 -0.63
CA GLU A 35 18.07 -9.94 -0.66
C GLU A 35 16.82 -10.38 -1.42
N ILE A 36 16.97 -10.57 -2.73
CA ILE A 36 15.95 -11.21 -3.54
C ILE A 36 15.98 -12.69 -3.17
N SER A 37 15.20 -13.05 -2.14
CA SER A 37 14.87 -14.44 -1.85
C SER A 37 13.95 -14.96 -2.95
N ILE A 38 14.55 -15.46 -4.03
CA ILE A 38 13.82 -16.17 -5.08
C ILE A 38 13.49 -17.55 -4.49
N ASN A 39 12.25 -17.73 -4.05
CA ASN A 39 11.68 -19.07 -3.85
C ASN A 39 11.19 -19.57 -5.22
N PRO A 40 11.86 -20.53 -5.87
CA PRO A 40 11.26 -21.21 -6.99
C PRO A 40 10.29 -22.28 -6.47
N SER A 41 9.29 -22.60 -7.29
CA SER A 41 8.52 -23.84 -7.25
C SER A 41 7.27 -23.86 -6.36
N VAL A 42 6.15 -23.35 -6.91
CA VAL A 42 4.92 -24.14 -6.90
C VAL A 42 4.39 -24.20 -8.33
N ALA A 43 4.56 -25.37 -8.93
CA ALA A 43 4.02 -25.74 -10.22
C ALA A 43 2.54 -26.13 -10.08
N MET A 44 1.76 -25.65 -11.05
CA MET A 44 0.70 -26.35 -11.79
C MET A 44 -0.14 -27.42 -11.07
N ALA A 45 -1.41 -27.08 -10.85
CA ALA A 45 -2.57 -27.97 -10.88
C ALA A 45 -3.80 -27.06 -11.00
N SER A 46 -4.89 -27.34 -11.69
CA SER A 46 -5.33 -28.34 -12.65
C SER A 46 -6.63 -27.74 -13.19
N LEU A 47 -6.87 -27.85 -14.50
CA LEU A 47 -8.13 -27.48 -15.12
C LEU A 47 -9.09 -28.67 -15.01
N ASP A 48 -10.25 -28.47 -14.38
CA ASP A 48 -11.46 -29.27 -14.58
C ASP A 48 -12.62 -28.25 -14.56
N SER A 49 -13.23 -27.91 -15.70
CA SER A 49 -14.31 -28.61 -16.42
C SER A 49 -15.65 -28.68 -15.68
N GLU A 50 -16.64 -28.07 -16.34
CA GLU A 50 -18.08 -28.36 -16.40
C GLU A 50 -18.92 -28.32 -15.09
N GLU A 51 -19.97 -27.49 -15.08
CA GLU A 51 -21.31 -27.96 -15.46
C GLU A 51 -22.30 -26.79 -15.62
N ALA A 52 -23.15 -26.92 -16.63
CA ALA A 52 -24.40 -26.17 -16.76
C ALA A 52 -25.48 -26.86 -15.93
N GLY A 53 -26.24 -26.11 -15.12
CA GLY A 53 -27.37 -26.63 -14.36
C GLY A 53 -28.41 -25.55 -14.09
N ALA A 54 -29.62 -25.78 -14.56
CA ALA A 54 -30.76 -24.88 -14.55
C ALA A 54 -31.65 -25.02 -13.29
N SER A 55 -32.51 -24.01 -13.06
CA SER A 55 -33.85 -24.12 -12.40
C SER A 55 -33.83 -24.46 -10.90
N SER A 56 -34.76 -24.10 -10.00
CA SER A 56 -36.06 -23.42 -9.97
C SER A 56 -36.41 -23.16 -8.49
N GLU A 57 -37.30 -22.18 -8.28
CA GLU A 57 -38.38 -22.13 -7.27
C GLU A 57 -38.08 -22.14 -5.76
N GLY A 58 -38.90 -21.34 -5.06
CA GLY A 58 -38.79 -21.01 -3.67
C GLY A 58 -39.35 -22.05 -2.72
N VAL A 59 -38.85 -22.00 -1.48
CA VAL A 59 -39.41 -22.69 -0.32
C VAL A 59 -39.27 -21.76 0.89
N SER A 60 -40.41 -21.27 1.38
CA SER A 60 -40.54 -20.69 2.71
C SER A 60 -40.57 -21.83 3.73
N GLY A 61 -39.50 -21.99 4.48
CA GLY A 61 -39.38 -23.02 5.52
C GLY A 61 -38.82 -22.41 6.81
N GLU A 62 -39.71 -22.20 7.77
CA GLU A 62 -39.41 -21.83 9.16
C GLU A 62 -38.69 -23.00 9.84
N ASN A 63 -37.36 -22.87 10.03
CA ASN A 63 -36.54 -23.95 10.58
C ASN A 63 -35.90 -23.51 11.90
N ASN A 64 -36.46 -23.99 13.00
CA ASN A 64 -35.87 -23.94 14.34
C ASN A 64 -34.66 -24.88 14.39
N GLN A 65 -33.50 -24.40 13.94
CA GLN A 65 -32.24 -25.13 14.08
C GLN A 65 -31.66 -24.97 15.49
N PRO A 66 -31.09 -26.05 16.05
CA PRO A 66 -30.43 -26.03 17.34
C PRO A 66 -29.19 -25.13 17.29
N VAL A 67 -29.04 -24.30 18.32
CA VAL A 67 -27.91 -23.40 18.58
C VAL A 67 -26.64 -24.25 18.67
N VAL A 68 -25.97 -24.46 17.55
CA VAL A 68 -24.65 -25.08 17.50
C VAL A 68 -23.65 -24.10 18.12
N ASP A 69 -23.05 -24.50 19.24
CA ASP A 69 -21.96 -23.81 19.90
C ASP A 69 -20.89 -23.45 18.86
N LEU A 70 -20.86 -22.17 18.50
CA LEU A 70 -19.90 -21.60 17.58
C LEU A 70 -18.52 -21.75 18.22
N LYS A 71 -17.77 -22.74 17.71
CA LYS A 71 -16.32 -22.89 17.89
C LYS A 71 -15.71 -21.49 17.91
N PRO A 72 -14.92 -21.11 18.93
CA PRO A 72 -14.34 -19.78 19.05
C PRO A 72 -13.62 -19.46 17.74
N SER A 73 -14.26 -18.63 16.92
CA SER A 73 -13.65 -18.05 15.74
C SER A 73 -12.44 -17.33 16.28
N ALA A 74 -11.24 -17.74 15.85
CA ALA A 74 -9.99 -17.10 16.24
C ALA A 74 -10.22 -15.60 16.09
N SER A 75 -10.32 -14.89 17.22
CA SER A 75 -10.77 -13.50 17.24
C SER A 75 -9.85 -12.75 16.30
N SER A 76 -10.40 -12.15 15.25
CA SER A 76 -9.64 -11.30 14.34
C SER A 76 -8.73 -10.40 15.18
N PRO A 77 -7.41 -10.34 14.89
CA PRO A 77 -6.52 -9.50 15.66
C PRO A 77 -7.09 -8.09 15.76
N ASP A 78 -6.99 -7.49 16.94
CA ASP A 78 -7.49 -6.14 17.17
C ASP A 78 -6.83 -5.20 16.14
N ILE A 79 -7.65 -4.56 15.31
CA ILE A 79 -7.20 -3.67 14.24
C ILE A 79 -6.31 -2.56 14.82
N GLU A 80 -6.59 -2.09 16.04
CA GLU A 80 -5.74 -1.10 16.69
C GLU A 80 -4.33 -1.65 16.98
N MET A 81 -4.22 -2.91 17.39
CA MET A 81 -2.93 -3.55 17.63
C MET A 81 -2.11 -3.66 16.34
N LEU A 82 -2.74 -4.04 15.23
CA LEU A 82 -2.09 -4.08 13.92
C LEU A 82 -1.57 -2.70 13.49
N ILE A 83 -2.37 -1.65 13.72
CA ILE A 83 -1.95 -0.28 13.43
C ILE A 83 -0.78 0.14 14.33
N ARG A 84 -0.85 -0.13 15.63
CA ARG A 84 0.21 0.24 16.59
C ARG A 84 1.54 -0.44 16.27
N GLU A 85 1.51 -1.70 15.83
CA GLU A 85 2.70 -2.44 15.41
C GLU A 85 3.34 -1.84 14.15
N ALA A 86 2.53 -1.37 13.19
CA ALA A 86 3.02 -0.76 11.95
C ALA A 86 3.56 0.68 12.12
N PHE A 87 3.16 1.39 13.19
CA PHE A 87 3.56 2.77 13.45
C PHE A 87 4.14 2.94 14.87
N PRO A 88 5.27 2.28 15.19
CA PRO A 88 5.81 2.27 16.55
C PRO A 88 6.30 3.64 17.04
N GLU A 89 6.61 4.56 16.13
CA GLU A 89 7.05 5.92 16.47
C GLU A 89 5.92 6.82 16.99
N GLU A 90 4.70 6.68 16.47
CA GLU A 90 3.53 7.48 16.86
C GLU A 90 2.23 6.63 16.87
N PRO A 91 2.18 5.54 17.67
CA PRO A 91 1.13 4.52 17.56
C PRO A 91 -0.27 5.05 17.86
N ASP A 92 -0.41 5.90 18.89
CA ASP A 92 -1.70 6.51 19.23
C ASP A 92 -2.21 7.46 18.15
N LYS A 93 -1.31 8.14 17.45
CA LYS A 93 -1.66 9.06 16.36
C LYS A 93 -2.15 8.29 15.15
N ALA A 94 -1.48 7.20 14.79
CA ALA A 94 -1.90 6.32 13.71
C ALA A 94 -3.33 5.77 13.95
N VAL A 95 -3.62 5.31 15.17
CA VAL A 95 -4.97 4.86 15.55
C VAL A 95 -5.99 5.99 15.46
N LYS A 96 -5.68 7.19 15.95
CA LYS A 96 -6.58 8.36 15.85
C LYS A 96 -6.85 8.74 14.39
N ILE A 97 -5.85 8.67 13.51
CA ILE A 97 -6.01 8.93 12.08
C ILE A 97 -6.93 7.89 11.45
N ALA A 98 -6.66 6.59 11.62
CA ALA A 98 -7.52 5.54 11.05
C ALA A 98 -8.97 5.62 11.58
N ARG A 99 -9.15 5.99 12.85
CA ARG A 99 -10.48 6.24 13.42
C ARG A 99 -11.17 7.46 12.80
N CYS A 100 -10.44 8.52 12.48
CA CYS A 100 -10.97 9.69 11.79
C CYS A 100 -11.34 9.38 10.33
N GLU A 101 -10.47 8.64 9.61
CA GLU A 101 -10.63 8.33 8.19
C GLU A 101 -11.77 7.33 7.94
N SER A 102 -11.83 6.24 8.72
CA SER A 102 -12.78 5.15 8.46
C SER A 102 -13.56 4.65 9.67
N GLN A 103 -13.38 5.24 10.85
CA GLN A 103 -13.90 4.70 12.11
C GLN A 103 -13.37 3.28 12.39
N LEU A 104 -12.15 2.98 11.93
CA LEU A 104 -11.52 1.65 12.00
C LEU A 104 -12.26 0.55 11.21
N SER A 105 -13.13 0.92 10.25
CA SER A 105 -13.74 -0.02 9.31
C SER A 105 -12.82 -0.24 8.10
N ALA A 106 -12.40 -1.49 7.87
CA ALA A 106 -11.54 -1.88 6.76
C ALA A 106 -12.29 -2.01 5.43
N ASP A 107 -13.61 -2.17 5.49
CA ASP A 107 -14.51 -2.26 4.34
C ASP A 107 -15.02 -0.89 3.84
N ARG A 108 -14.56 0.21 4.46
CA ARG A 108 -14.99 1.57 4.13
C ARG A 108 -14.52 2.00 2.74
N ILE A 109 -15.46 2.35 1.86
CA ILE A 109 -15.21 3.03 0.59
C ILE A 109 -15.77 4.47 0.68
N GLY A 110 -14.89 5.45 0.56
CA GLY A 110 -15.19 6.88 0.62
C GLY A 110 -14.89 7.63 -0.69
N ASP A 111 -15.11 8.95 -0.66
CA ASP A 111 -14.81 9.87 -1.77
C ASP A 111 -15.48 9.54 -3.11
N ASN A 112 -16.68 8.95 -3.08
CA ASN A 112 -17.45 8.63 -4.30
C ASN A 112 -17.67 9.85 -5.22
N HIS A 113 -17.73 11.05 -4.66
CA HIS A 113 -17.90 12.31 -5.42
C HIS A 113 -16.61 12.76 -6.15
N LEU A 114 -15.45 12.18 -5.84
CA LEU A 114 -14.18 12.45 -6.51
C LEU A 114 -13.84 11.39 -7.55
N THR A 115 -14.77 10.46 -7.83
CA THR A 115 -14.56 9.38 -8.79
C THR A 115 -14.69 9.85 -10.23
N PHE A 116 -13.91 9.23 -11.11
CA PHE A 116 -13.97 9.51 -12.55
C PHE A 116 -13.49 8.28 -13.35
N GLN A 117 -13.99 8.14 -14.58
CA GLN A 117 -13.58 7.08 -15.47
C GLN A 117 -12.29 7.47 -16.22
N HIS A 118 -11.33 6.57 -16.27
CA HIS A 118 -10.09 6.73 -17.03
C HIS A 118 -9.66 5.38 -17.60
N ASN A 119 -9.50 5.30 -18.92
CA ASN A 119 -9.12 4.07 -19.63
C ASN A 119 -10.02 2.85 -19.31
N GLY A 120 -11.31 3.08 -19.09
CA GLY A 120 -12.28 2.04 -18.75
C GLY A 120 -12.33 1.66 -17.26
N GLU A 121 -11.39 2.14 -16.44
CA GLU A 121 -11.37 1.90 -15.00
C GLU A 121 -11.95 3.09 -14.21
N MET A 122 -12.51 2.83 -13.02
CA MET A 122 -13.05 3.85 -12.12
C MET A 122 -12.00 4.25 -11.08
N LEU A 123 -11.46 5.47 -11.16
CA LEU A 123 -10.48 5.99 -10.20
C LEU A 123 -11.13 7.00 -9.24
N GLY A 124 -10.44 7.33 -8.15
CA GLY A 124 -10.74 8.50 -7.33
C GLY A 124 -11.35 8.21 -5.97
N HIS A 125 -11.84 7.00 -5.72
CA HIS A 125 -12.36 6.57 -4.43
C HIS A 125 -11.23 6.26 -3.43
N SER A 126 -11.55 6.40 -2.15
CA SER A 126 -10.65 6.16 -1.02
C SER A 126 -11.08 4.90 -0.26
N ILE A 127 -10.13 4.03 0.11
CA ILE A 127 -10.45 2.66 0.55
C ILE A 127 -9.80 2.30 1.88
N GLY A 128 -10.56 1.61 2.71
CA GLY A 128 -10.13 0.91 3.91
C GLY A 128 -9.72 1.82 5.06
N LEU A 129 -8.90 1.27 5.96
CA LEU A 129 -8.58 1.87 7.27
C LEU A 129 -8.00 3.29 7.16
N PHE A 130 -7.09 3.50 6.21
CA PHE A 130 -6.43 4.78 5.98
C PHE A 130 -6.97 5.54 4.78
N GLN A 131 -8.16 5.16 4.27
CA GLN A 131 -8.83 5.81 3.13
C GLN A 131 -7.85 6.10 1.97
N ILE A 132 -7.18 5.04 1.50
CA ILE A 132 -6.15 5.16 0.46
C ILE A 132 -6.82 5.40 -0.90
N ARG A 133 -6.56 6.57 -1.48
CA ARG A 133 -7.15 6.99 -2.75
C ARG A 133 -6.55 6.28 -3.95
N THR A 134 -7.37 5.70 -4.83
CA THR A 134 -6.91 4.93 -6.01
C THR A 134 -6.25 5.77 -7.10
N GLY A 135 -6.71 7.00 -7.29
CA GLY A 135 -6.27 7.87 -8.36
C GLY A 135 -6.72 9.31 -8.16
N GLY A 136 -6.24 10.20 -9.02
CA GLY A 136 -6.61 11.61 -8.98
C GLY A 136 -6.33 12.31 -10.30
N ASN A 137 -6.91 13.49 -10.47
CA ASN A 137 -6.66 14.38 -11.58
C ASN A 137 -6.21 15.74 -11.02
N GLU A 138 -4.92 16.04 -11.19
CA GLU A 138 -4.30 17.27 -10.70
C GLU A 138 -3.84 18.10 -11.89
N GLY A 139 -4.54 19.21 -12.14
CA GLY A 139 -4.20 20.12 -13.25
C GLY A 139 -4.26 19.46 -14.64
N GLY A 140 -5.19 18.50 -14.84
CA GLY A 140 -5.32 17.76 -16.11
C GLY A 140 -4.40 16.54 -16.21
N LYS A 141 -3.50 16.33 -15.23
CA LYS A 141 -2.66 15.14 -15.16
C LYS A 141 -3.34 14.09 -14.30
N VAL A 142 -3.79 13.01 -14.94
CA VAL A 142 -4.33 11.83 -14.25
C VAL A 142 -3.19 10.99 -13.68
N TRP A 143 -3.34 10.56 -12.44
CA TRP A 143 -2.48 9.57 -11.80
C TRP A 143 -3.31 8.39 -11.28
N SER A 144 -2.72 7.19 -11.32
CA SER A 144 -3.33 5.94 -10.86
C SER A 144 -2.30 5.16 -10.04
N ARG A 145 -2.65 4.83 -8.79
CA ARG A 145 -1.86 3.92 -7.94
C ARG A 145 -1.83 2.49 -8.48
N PRO A 146 -2.97 1.85 -8.85
CA PRO A 146 -2.95 0.51 -9.44
C PRO A 146 -2.06 0.42 -10.67
N ALA A 147 -2.16 1.39 -11.60
CA ALA A 147 -1.33 1.41 -12.79
C ALA A 147 0.17 1.51 -12.48
N LYS A 148 0.55 2.29 -11.45
CA LYS A 148 1.96 2.38 -10.99
C LYS A 148 2.47 1.05 -10.44
N LEU A 149 1.60 0.22 -9.87
CA LEU A 149 1.92 -1.10 -9.33
C LEU A 149 1.80 -2.22 -10.38
N GLY A 150 1.28 -1.92 -11.57
CA GLY A 150 1.05 -2.92 -12.61
C GLY A 150 -0.09 -3.89 -12.30
N ILE A 151 -1.10 -3.46 -11.53
CA ILE A 151 -2.30 -4.24 -11.19
C ILE A 151 -3.57 -3.49 -11.61
N SER A 152 -4.70 -4.19 -11.74
CA SER A 152 -5.99 -3.56 -12.06
C SER A 152 -6.54 -2.78 -10.87
N VAL A 153 -7.47 -1.86 -11.15
CA VAL A 153 -8.19 -1.14 -10.08
C VAL A 153 -8.94 -2.09 -9.15
N GLU A 154 -9.58 -3.14 -9.66
CA GLU A 154 -10.34 -4.11 -8.86
C GLU A 154 -9.42 -4.86 -7.89
N GLN A 155 -8.23 -5.29 -8.36
CA GLN A 155 -7.25 -5.94 -7.48
C GLN A 155 -6.75 -4.97 -6.42
N PHE A 156 -6.49 -3.71 -6.77
CA PHE A 156 -6.08 -2.70 -5.79
C PHE A 156 -7.18 -2.44 -4.75
N VAL A 157 -8.45 -2.39 -5.16
CA VAL A 157 -9.59 -2.25 -4.26
C VAL A 157 -9.65 -3.44 -3.30
N SER A 158 -9.58 -4.67 -3.83
CA SER A 158 -9.58 -5.87 -3.00
C SER A 158 -8.41 -5.88 -2.01
N ASP A 159 -7.24 -5.42 -2.43
CA ASP A 159 -6.06 -5.33 -1.57
C ASP A 159 -6.22 -4.27 -0.49
N MET A 160 -6.83 -3.12 -0.79
CA MET A 160 -7.03 -2.07 0.21
C MET A 160 -8.19 -2.34 1.18
N LEU A 161 -9.07 -3.31 0.88
CA LEU A 161 -10.07 -3.80 1.83
C LEU A 161 -9.48 -4.81 2.84
N ASP A 162 -8.32 -5.41 2.53
CA ASP A 162 -7.57 -6.23 3.49
C ASP A 162 -6.85 -5.33 4.51
N PRO A 163 -7.10 -5.50 5.83
CA PRO A 163 -6.49 -4.65 6.86
C PRO A 163 -4.96 -4.64 6.82
N HIS A 164 -4.31 -5.80 6.63
CA HIS A 164 -2.85 -5.90 6.66
C HIS A 164 -2.22 -5.18 5.46
N LYS A 165 -2.78 -5.38 4.26
CA LYS A 165 -2.33 -4.70 3.05
C LYS A 165 -2.60 -3.20 3.10
N ASN A 166 -3.75 -2.78 3.61
CA ASN A 166 -4.08 -1.36 3.78
C ASN A 166 -3.10 -0.67 4.75
N ILE A 167 -2.86 -1.27 5.91
CA ILE A 167 -1.91 -0.75 6.93
C ILE A 167 -0.49 -0.71 6.37
N SER A 168 -0.05 -1.77 5.70
CA SER A 168 1.27 -1.83 5.06
C SER A 168 1.44 -0.74 3.99
N TYR A 169 0.41 -0.53 3.16
CA TYR A 169 0.45 0.53 2.15
C TYR A 169 0.40 1.93 2.77
N ALA A 170 -0.31 2.11 3.88
CA ALA A 170 -0.30 3.35 4.65
C ALA A 170 1.09 3.64 5.23
N ARG A 171 1.79 2.63 5.77
CA ARG A 171 3.18 2.73 6.21
C ARG A 171 4.08 3.24 5.10
N ASP A 172 3.96 2.64 3.91
CA ASP A 172 4.71 3.06 2.72
C ASP A 172 4.46 4.52 2.33
N ILE A 173 3.23 5.02 2.49
CA ILE A 173 2.91 6.45 2.27
C ILE A 173 3.57 7.30 3.35
N TYR A 174 3.42 6.92 4.62
CA TYR A 174 4.02 7.62 5.75
C TYR A 174 5.54 7.74 5.62
N ASP A 175 6.24 6.67 5.24
CA ASP A 175 7.70 6.69 5.08
C ASP A 175 8.18 7.68 3.99
N ARG A 176 7.33 7.98 3.01
CA ARG A 176 7.68 8.91 1.92
C ARG A 176 7.36 10.36 2.23
N VAL A 177 6.24 10.62 2.90
CA VAL A 177 5.70 11.99 3.05
C VAL A 177 5.22 12.33 4.46
N GLY A 178 5.33 11.40 5.41
CA GLY A 178 4.83 11.54 6.77
C GLY A 178 3.31 11.66 6.85
N TRP A 179 2.82 12.19 7.97
CA TRP A 179 1.39 12.34 8.22
C TRP A 179 0.68 13.39 7.36
N SER A 180 1.40 14.23 6.60
CA SER A 180 0.77 15.26 5.77
C SER A 180 -0.04 14.70 4.59
N ALA A 181 0.03 13.40 4.33
CA ALA A 181 -0.84 12.75 3.35
C ALA A 181 -2.31 12.63 3.81
N TRP A 182 -2.60 12.75 5.11
CA TRP A 182 -3.95 12.61 5.66
C TRP A 182 -4.44 13.92 6.25
N THR A 183 -5.57 14.41 5.75
CA THR A 183 -6.19 15.65 6.25
C THR A 183 -6.57 15.51 7.73
N CYS A 184 -7.00 14.31 8.17
CA CYS A 184 -7.31 14.02 9.57
C CYS A 184 -6.12 14.26 10.51
N ALA A 185 -4.88 14.11 10.05
CA ALA A 185 -3.70 14.37 10.88
C ALA A 185 -3.60 15.83 11.33
N ALA A 186 -4.11 16.79 10.55
CA ALA A 186 -4.10 18.20 10.91
C ALA A 186 -5.07 18.53 12.08
N LEU A 187 -6.07 17.66 12.30
CA LEU A 187 -7.06 17.80 13.37
C LEU A 187 -6.57 17.19 14.70
N ILE A 188 -5.56 16.32 14.64
CA ILE A 188 -5.02 15.60 15.79
C ILE A 188 -3.73 16.32 16.22
N ARG A 189 -3.85 17.25 17.17
CA ARG A 189 -2.72 17.92 17.82
C ARG A 189 -2.36 17.23 19.13
#